data_AF-A0A6N3K346-F1
#
_entry.id   AF-A0A6N3K346-F1
#
_cell.length_a   1.000
_cell.length_b   1.000
_cell.length_c   1.000
_cell.angle_alpha   90.00
_cell.angle_beta   90.00
_cell.angle_gamma   90.00
#
_symmetry.space_group_name_H-M   'P 1'
#
loop_
_entity.id
_entity.type
_entity.pdbx_description
1 polymer ?
#
loop_
_entity_poly.entity_id
_entity_poly.type
_entity_poly.pdbx_seq_one_letter_code
_entity_poly.pdbx_strand_id
1 'polypeptide(L)'
;MKDLAVITDALRDEGKKWLAMSDSIAKVKTAAEQLHLEPSAFFIGDASVVLHAVSYRDFHTFMVRILNGAVTEFDQIGAALRRIADEYDRADEVISLDLDKIYRA
;
A
#
# COMPACT_ATOMS: atom_id res chain seq x y z
N MET A 1 -23.66 15.63 12.24
CA MET A 1 -23.30 15.84 10.82
C MET A 1 -21.94 16.50 10.65
N LYS A 2 -21.65 17.71 11.17
CA LYS A 2 -20.34 18.37 10.95
C LYS A 2 -19.13 17.54 11.42
N ASP A 3 -19.22 16.91 12.59
CA ASP A 3 -18.13 16.07 13.12
C ASP A 3 -17.94 14.77 12.31
N LEU A 4 -19.02 14.23 11.73
CA LEU A 4 -18.97 13.02 10.90
C LEU A 4 -18.26 13.31 9.58
N ALA A 5 -18.56 14.45 8.95
CA ALA A 5 -17.88 14.92 7.74
C ALA A 5 -16.37 15.15 7.98
N VAL A 6 -16.00 15.71 9.15
CA VAL A 6 -14.58 15.88 9.53
C VAL A 6 -13.87 14.52 9.67
N ILE A 7 -14.55 13.50 10.20
CA ILE A 7 -14.01 12.15 10.33
C ILE A 7 -13.88 11.47 8.96
N THR A 8 -14.88 11.57 8.08
CA THR A 8 -14.82 10.96 6.74
C THR A 8 -13.77 11.63 5.86
N ASP A 9 -13.58 12.94 5.96
CA ASP A 9 -12.49 13.67 5.31
C ASP A 9 -11.12 13.22 5.83
N ALA A 10 -10.96 13.09 7.16
CA ALA A 10 -9.72 12.60 7.75
C ALA A 10 -9.38 11.17 7.30
N LEU A 11 -10.38 10.29 7.20
CA LEU A 11 -10.20 8.92 6.69
C LEU A 11 -9.80 8.92 5.21
N ARG A 12 -10.38 9.79 4.39
CA ARG A 12 -10.00 9.93 2.98
C ARG A 12 -8.59 10.45 2.82
N ASP A 13 -8.20 11.44 3.60
CA ASP A 13 -6.85 12.01 3.54
C ASP A 13 -5.79 11.03 4.05
N GLU A 14 -6.10 10.28 5.10
CA GLU A 14 -5.23 9.19 5.55
C GLU A 14 -5.13 8.09 4.49
N GLY A 15 -6.25 7.67 3.89
CA GLY A 15 -6.26 6.70 2.81
C GLY A 15 -5.42 7.13 1.60
N LYS A 16 -5.44 8.43 1.24
CA LYS A 16 -4.57 8.98 0.18
C LYS A 16 -3.08 8.82 0.51
N LYS A 17 -2.67 8.99 1.77
CA LYS A 17 -1.26 8.82 2.17
C LYS A 17 -0.80 7.37 1.98
N TRP A 18 -1.61 6.40 2.39
CA TRP A 18 -1.29 4.98 2.23
C TRP A 18 -1.17 4.59 0.75
N LEU A 19 -2.06 5.08 -0.10
CA LEU A 19 -1.96 4.86 -1.56
C LEU A 19 -0.71 5.51 -2.16
N ALA A 20 -0.40 6.76 -1.78
CA ALA A 20 0.82 7.43 -2.24
C ALA A 20 2.09 6.70 -1.77
N MET A 21 2.05 6.09 -0.58
CA MET A 21 3.13 5.24 -0.09
C MET A 21 3.24 3.95 -0.92
N SER A 22 2.12 3.30 -1.24
CA SER A 22 2.08 2.14 -2.13
C SER A 22 2.72 2.46 -3.49
N ASP A 23 2.33 3.56 -4.11
CA ASP A 23 2.90 4.03 -5.38
C ASP A 23 4.42 4.29 -5.29
N SER A 24 4.86 4.86 -4.16
CA SER A 24 6.27 5.14 -3.92
C SER A 24 7.09 3.85 -3.77
N ILE A 25 6.57 2.88 -3.00
CA ILE A 25 7.21 1.57 -2.85
C ILE A 25 7.17 0.78 -4.15
N ALA A 26 6.13 0.92 -4.97
CA ALA A 26 6.06 0.28 -6.28
C ALA A 26 7.23 0.70 -7.17
N LYS A 27 7.59 1.99 -7.18
CA LYS A 27 8.78 2.49 -7.90
C LYS A 27 10.08 1.89 -7.36
N VAL A 28 10.21 1.79 -6.04
CA VAL A 28 11.39 1.17 -5.39
C VAL A 28 11.48 -0.31 -5.73
N LYS A 29 10.35 -1.03 -5.70
CA LYS A 29 10.24 -2.43 -6.11
C LYS A 29 10.72 -2.61 -7.54
N THR A 30 10.22 -1.81 -8.49
CA THR A 30 10.64 -1.90 -9.90
C THR A 30 12.13 -1.65 -10.06
N ALA A 31 12.70 -0.68 -9.33
CA ALA A 31 14.15 -0.46 -9.34
C ALA A 31 14.90 -1.66 -8.74
N ALA A 32 14.42 -2.22 -7.62
CA ALA A 32 15.02 -3.38 -6.97
C ALA A 32 14.96 -4.64 -7.84
N GLU A 33 13.87 -4.86 -8.57
CA GLU A 33 13.72 -5.96 -9.54
C GLU A 33 14.79 -5.92 -10.63
N GLN A 34 15.30 -4.73 -10.98
CA GLN A 34 16.35 -4.58 -12.00
C GLN A 34 17.78 -4.80 -11.47
N LEU A 35 17.96 -4.93 -10.14
CA LEU A 35 19.26 -5.17 -9.52
C LEU A 35 19.65 -6.65 -9.61
N HIS A 36 19.80 -7.14 -10.84
CA HIS A 36 20.33 -8.47 -11.10
C HIS A 36 21.83 -8.40 -11.35
N LEU A 37 22.58 -9.27 -10.68
CA LEU A 37 24.00 -9.44 -10.89
C LEU A 37 24.27 -10.86 -11.39
N GLU A 38 24.97 -10.94 -12.52
CA GLU A 38 25.45 -12.21 -13.05
C GLU A 38 26.53 -12.81 -12.13
N PRO A 39 26.70 -14.14 -12.09
CA PRO A 39 27.73 -14.79 -11.26
C PRO A 39 29.15 -14.23 -11.47
N SER A 40 29.45 -13.76 -12.69
CA SER A 40 30.74 -13.12 -13.01
C SER A 40 31.01 -11.86 -12.18
N ALA A 41 29.99 -11.14 -11.72
CA ALA A 41 30.14 -9.98 -10.84
C ALA A 41 30.68 -10.35 -9.44
N PHE A 42 30.62 -11.63 -9.06
CA PHE A 42 31.11 -12.16 -7.79
C PHE A 42 32.47 -12.86 -7.92
N PHE A 43 33.10 -12.80 -9.10
CA PHE A 43 34.42 -13.41 -9.31
C PHE A 43 35.51 -12.58 -8.65
N ILE A 44 36.01 -13.06 -7.50
CA ILE A 44 37.11 -12.44 -6.74
C ILE A 44 38.44 -13.20 -6.89
N GLY A 45 38.52 -14.17 -7.80
CA GLY A 45 39.72 -14.98 -8.03
C GLY A 45 39.75 -16.31 -7.28
N ASP A 46 38.64 -16.74 -6.66
CA ASP A 46 38.52 -18.02 -5.96
C ASP A 46 37.28 -18.81 -6.41
N ALA A 47 37.05 -19.98 -5.81
CA ALA A 47 35.91 -20.86 -6.12
C ALA A 47 34.59 -20.47 -5.40
N SER A 48 34.59 -19.42 -4.57
CA SER A 48 33.44 -19.01 -3.75
C SER A 48 32.36 -18.25 -4.53
N VAL A 49 32.63 -17.92 -5.79
CA VAL A 49 31.74 -17.20 -6.73
C VAL A 49 30.29 -17.71 -6.69
N VAL A 50 30.12 -19.03 -6.73
CA VAL A 50 28.80 -19.66 -6.72
C VAL A 50 28.07 -19.38 -5.41
N LEU A 51 28.78 -19.47 -4.28
CA LEU A 51 28.20 -19.21 -2.96
C LEU A 51 27.75 -17.74 -2.86
N HIS A 52 28.60 -16.80 -3.26
CA HIS A 52 28.27 -15.37 -3.22
C HIS A 52 27.12 -14.99 -4.16
N ALA A 53 27.10 -15.53 -5.38
CA ALA A 53 26.02 -15.30 -6.33
C ALA A 53 24.67 -15.85 -5.83
N VAL A 54 24.67 -17.03 -5.21
CA VAL A 54 23.47 -17.62 -4.60
C VAL A 54 22.99 -16.77 -3.43
N SER A 55 23.87 -16.41 -2.49
CA SER A 55 23.50 -15.58 -1.34
C SER A 55 22.93 -14.22 -1.75
N TYR A 56 23.52 -13.58 -2.77
CA TYR A 56 22.98 -12.34 -3.31
C TYR A 56 21.58 -12.52 -3.90
N ARG A 57 21.39 -13.55 -4.74
CA ARG A 57 20.09 -13.81 -5.37
C ARG A 57 19.01 -14.11 -4.35
N ASP A 58 19.33 -14.87 -3.30
CA ASP A 58 18.37 -15.20 -2.24
C ASP A 58 17.97 -13.93 -1.47
N PHE A 59 18.93 -13.06 -1.16
CA PHE A 59 18.66 -11.77 -0.53
C PHE A 59 17.87 -10.82 -1.45
N HIS A 60 18.23 -10.75 -2.72
CA HIS A 60 17.51 -9.98 -3.75
C HIS A 60 16.04 -10.43 -3.84
N THR A 61 15.82 -11.74 -3.93
CA THR A 61 14.48 -12.34 -3.96
C THR A 61 13.69 -12.00 -2.69
N PHE A 62 14.33 -12.10 -1.52
CA PHE A 62 13.72 -11.74 -0.25
C PHE A 62 13.29 -10.27 -0.22
N MET A 63 14.17 -9.36 -0.64
CA MET A 63 13.90 -7.92 -0.69
C MET A 63 12.73 -7.58 -1.62
N VAL A 64 12.75 -8.11 -2.86
CA VAL A 64 11.66 -7.90 -3.84
C VAL A 64 10.33 -8.41 -3.29
N ARG A 65 10.33 -9.56 -2.60
CA ARG A 65 9.14 -10.13 -1.97
C ARG A 65 8.57 -9.20 -0.89
N ILE A 66 9.41 -8.66 -0.01
CA ILE A 66 8.98 -7.73 1.04
C ILE A 66 8.42 -6.45 0.43
N LEU A 67 9.09 -5.89 -0.58
CA LEU A 67 8.61 -4.69 -1.27
C LEU A 67 7.26 -4.94 -1.95
N ASN A 68 7.06 -6.10 -2.56
CA ASN A 68 5.78 -6.48 -3.13
C ASN A 68 4.66 -6.62 -2.08
N GLY A 69 4.98 -7.18 -0.91
CA GLY A 69 4.08 -7.22 0.23
C GLY A 69 3.66 -5.82 0.68
N ALA A 70 4.63 -4.92 0.85
CA ALA A 70 4.37 -3.53 1.25
C ALA A 70 3.50 -2.75 0.25
N VAL A 71 3.72 -2.90 -1.06
CA VAL A 71 2.81 -2.31 -2.10
C VAL A 71 1.38 -2.79 -1.87
N THR A 72 1.21 -4.10 -1.70
CA THR A 72 -0.10 -4.73 -1.56
C THR A 72 -0.81 -4.28 -0.28
N GLU A 73 -0.11 -4.31 0.86
CA GLU A 73 -0.66 -3.97 2.16
C GLU A 73 -1.02 -2.48 2.25
N PHE A 74 -0.17 -1.59 1.74
CA PHE A 74 -0.46 -0.15 1.73
C PHE A 74 -1.63 0.20 0.83
N ASP A 75 -1.75 -0.46 -0.33
CA ASP A 75 -2.92 -0.31 -1.19
C ASP A 75 -4.21 -0.76 -0.48
N GLN A 76 -4.17 -1.92 0.17
CA GLN A 76 -5.31 -2.46 0.93
C GLN A 76 -5.74 -1.55 2.07
N ILE A 77 -4.79 -1.00 2.85
CA ILE A 77 -5.09 -0.06 3.94
C ILE A 77 -5.74 1.21 3.37
N GLY A 78 -5.17 1.78 2.32
CA GLY A 78 -5.72 2.98 1.68
C GLY A 78 -7.12 2.77 1.11
N ALA A 79 -7.35 1.62 0.46
CA ALA A 79 -8.66 1.24 -0.05
C ALA A 79 -9.69 0.99 1.06
N ALA A 80 -9.28 0.35 2.16
CA ALA A 80 -10.14 0.09 3.31
C ALA A 80 -10.60 1.40 3.97
N LEU A 81 -9.69 2.35 4.18
CA LEU A 81 -10.02 3.66 4.77
C LEU A 81 -11.03 4.45 3.91
N ARG A 82 -10.88 4.41 2.57
CA ARG A 82 -11.86 5.02 1.66
C ARG A 82 -13.23 4.36 1.75
N ARG A 83 -13.29 3.02 1.75
CA ARG A 83 -14.55 2.29 1.89
C ARG A 83 -15.26 2.60 3.20
N ILE A 84 -14.50 2.72 4.30
CA ILE A 84 -15.06 3.10 5.60
C ILE A 84 -15.66 4.52 5.52
N ALA A 85 -14.94 5.48 4.95
CA ALA A 85 -15.46 6.84 4.77
C ALA A 85 -16.74 6.88 3.94
N ASP A 86 -16.79 6.12 2.84
CA ASP A 86 -17.96 6.05 1.95
C ASP A 86 -19.17 5.43 2.64
N GLU A 87 -18.97 4.42 3.50
CA GLU A 87 -20.05 3.81 4.28
C GLU A 87 -20.60 4.77 5.35
N TYR A 88 -19.74 5.57 5.99
CA TYR A 88 -20.19 6.60 6.93
C TYR A 88 -21.03 7.68 6.26
N ASP A 89 -20.62 8.18 5.09
CA ASP A 89 -21.39 9.17 4.34
C ASP A 89 -22.75 8.61 3.91
N ARG A 90 -22.78 7.35 3.46
CA ARG A 90 -24.03 6.67 3.09
C ARG A 90 -24.99 6.53 4.28
N ALA A 91 -24.46 6.20 5.46
CA ALA A 91 -25.27 6.09 6.68
C ALA A 91 -25.85 7.45 7.09
N ASP A 92 -25.07 8.54 6.98
CA ASP A 92 -25.55 9.91 7.27
C ASP A 92 -26.66 10.32 6.30
N GLU A 93 -26.53 10.00 5.01
CA GLU A 93 -27.55 10.28 4.00
C GLU A 93 -28.88 9.58 4.33
N VAL A 94 -28.84 8.29 4.67
CA VAL A 94 -30.04 7.52 5.06
C VAL A 94 -30.69 8.10 6.32
N ILE A 95 -29.91 8.41 7.35
CA ILE A 95 -30.42 8.99 8.61
C ILE A 95 -31.08 10.35 8.33
N SER A 96 -30.45 11.20 7.51
CA SER A 96 -30.99 12.51 7.17
C SER A 96 -32.33 12.42 6.43
N LEU A 97 -32.45 11.46 5.51
CA LEU A 97 -33.64 11.25 4.69
C LEU A 97 -34.83 10.74 5.52
N ASP A 98 -34.57 9.89 6.52
CA ASP A 98 -35.60 9.41 7.44
C ASP A 98 -36.03 10.48 8.47
N LEU A 99 -35.12 11.33 8.95
CA LEU A 99 -35.49 12.48 9.78
C LEU A 99 -36.39 13.48 9.04
N ASP A 100 -36.07 13.79 7.78
CA ASP A 100 -36.87 14.74 6.98
C ASP A 100 -38.29 14.19 6.69
N LYS A 101 -38.45 12.86 6.56
CA LYS A 101 -39.78 12.22 6.49
C LYS A 101 -40.56 12.32 7.80
N ILE A 102 -39.90 12.14 8.95
CA ILE A 102 -40.55 12.21 10.26
C ILE A 102 -40.98 13.65 10.58
N TYR A 103 -40.15 14.65 10.28
CA TYR A 103 -40.43 16.05 10.60
C TYR A 103 -41.41 16.74 9.62
N ARG A 104 -41.67 16.15 8.45
CA ARG A 104 -42.66 16.66 7.48
C ARG A 104 -44.03 15.98 7.55
N ALA A 105 -44.18 14.94 8.39
CA ALA A 105 -45.46 14.28 8.69
C ALA A 105 -46.17 14.98 9.86
#